data_AF-A0A2J4G6D9-F1
#
_entry.id   AF-A0A2J4G6D9-F1
#
_cell.length_a   1.000
_cell.length_b   1.000
_cell.length_c   1.000
_cell.angle_alpha   90.00
_cell.angle_beta   90.00
_cell.angle_gamma   90.00
#
_symmetry.space_group_name_H-M   'P 1'
#
loop_
_entity.id
_entity.type
_entity.pdbx_description
1 polymer ?
#
loop_
_entity_poly.entity_id
_entity_poly.type
_entity_poly.pdbx_seq_one_letter_code
_entity_poly.pdbx_strand_id
1 'polypeptide(L)'
;MVVFVMGAFPFWGKQARKIGKGPALIKAAVILTAGLLLAPLPAFLQDQALKIAVGLLAIALGAVGISAYELFPYAVVADLAHWDELRTGLSRAGLFTGFEGIPINISQSLTYLVVGYLASLPPFNGYDYTLGLVIWGPIASIFAVLSILILTRVNIDPFKK
;
A
#
# COMPACT_ATOMS: atom_id res chain seq x y z
N MET A 1 13.28 5.31 -1.94
CA MET A 1 12.03 4.53 -1.85
C MET A 1 12.27 3.04 -2.10
N VAL A 2 12.80 2.63 -3.25
CA VAL A 2 13.07 1.21 -3.60
C VAL A 2 13.90 0.48 -2.53
N VAL A 3 14.94 1.12 -1.99
CA VAL A 3 15.77 0.55 -0.91
C VAL A 3 14.94 0.18 0.33
N PHE A 4 14.04 1.06 0.77
CA PHE A 4 13.15 0.79 1.90
C PHE A 4 12.15 -0.33 1.58
N VAL A 5 11.61 -0.36 0.36
CA VAL A 5 10.68 -1.39 -0.10
C VAL A 5 11.36 -2.77 -0.08
N MET A 6 12.50 -2.90 -0.78
CA MET A 6 13.23 -4.17 -0.87
C MET A 6 13.77 -4.60 0.51
N GLY A 7 14.24 -3.66 1.32
CA GLY A 7 14.71 -3.92 2.68
C GLY A 7 13.61 -4.45 3.61
N ALA A 8 12.35 -4.11 3.35
CA ALA A 8 11.21 -4.56 4.15
C ALA A 8 10.68 -5.95 3.72
N PHE A 9 11.00 -6.47 2.54
CA PHE A 9 10.53 -7.79 2.09
C PHE A 9 10.92 -8.94 3.04
N PRO A 10 12.17 -9.06 3.54
CA PRO A 10 12.52 -10.11 4.49
C PRO A 10 11.74 -10.00 5.80
N PHE A 11 11.45 -8.78 6.24
CA PHE A 11 10.64 -8.53 7.43
C PHE A 11 9.21 -9.03 7.24
N TRP A 12 8.55 -8.65 6.15
CA TRP A 12 7.19 -9.08 5.84
C TRP A 12 7.10 -10.59 5.60
N GLY A 13 8.07 -11.19 4.89
CA GLY A 13 8.13 -12.64 4.72
C GLY A 13 8.24 -13.41 6.05
N LYS A 14 9.04 -12.91 7.00
CA LYS A 14 9.10 -13.50 8.36
C LYS A 14 7.78 -13.32 9.12
N GLN A 15 7.15 -12.15 9.03
CA GLN A 15 5.86 -11.89 9.66
C GLN A 15 4.77 -12.82 9.09
N ALA A 16 4.64 -12.93 7.77
CA ALA A 16 3.62 -13.79 7.14
C ALA A 16 3.75 -15.26 7.55
N ARG A 17 4.98 -15.79 7.62
CA ARG A 17 5.20 -17.15 8.15
C ARG A 17 4.73 -17.29 9.60
N LYS A 18 4.99 -16.30 10.45
CA LYS A 18 4.60 -16.34 11.87
C LYS A 18 3.08 -16.17 12.06
N ILE A 19 2.48 -15.12 11.52
CA ILE A 19 1.09 -14.71 11.85
C ILE A 19 0.08 -14.85 10.70
N GLY A 20 0.52 -15.12 9.48
CA GLY A 20 -0.33 -15.17 8.27
C GLY A 20 -0.15 -13.93 7.40
N LYS A 21 -0.50 -14.02 6.12
CA LYS A 21 -0.42 -12.92 5.15
C LYS A 21 -1.49 -11.87 5.45
N GLY A 22 -2.71 -12.27 5.86
CA GLY A 22 -3.80 -11.36 6.23
C GLY A 22 -3.43 -10.40 7.36
N PRO A 23 -3.07 -10.92 8.56
CA PRO A 23 -2.63 -10.06 9.66
C PRO A 23 -1.36 -9.26 9.36
N ALA A 24 -0.45 -9.80 8.53
CA ALA A 24 0.73 -9.06 8.08
C ALA A 24 0.35 -7.88 7.16
N LEU A 25 -0.56 -8.07 6.21
CA LEU A 25 -1.11 -7.02 5.35
C LEU A 25 -1.83 -5.94 6.16
N ILE A 26 -2.62 -6.31 7.17
CA ILE A 26 -3.27 -5.35 8.06
C ILE A 26 -2.23 -4.48 8.78
N LYS A 27 -1.20 -5.09 9.37
CA LYS A 27 -0.10 -4.34 10.01
C LYS A 27 0.60 -3.40 9.04
N ALA A 28 0.85 -3.85 7.82
CA ALA A 28 1.47 -3.03 6.79
C ALA A 28 0.59 -1.86 6.37
N ALA A 29 -0.72 -2.09 6.21
CA ALA A 29 -1.69 -1.05 5.88
C ALA A 29 -1.84 -0.01 7.01
N VAL A 30 -1.72 -0.41 8.28
CA VAL A 30 -1.64 0.52 9.42
C VAL A 30 -0.39 1.40 9.33
N ILE A 31 0.77 0.80 9.05
CA ILE A 31 2.03 1.54 8.86
C ILE A 31 1.93 2.50 7.66
N LEU A 32 1.32 2.05 6.55
CA LEU A 32 1.07 2.88 5.38
C LEU A 32 0.16 4.07 5.73
N THR A 33 -0.93 3.83 6.45
CA THR A 33 -1.85 4.86 6.93
C THR A 33 -1.12 5.91 7.76
N ALA A 34 -0.25 5.49 8.68
CA ALA A 34 0.57 6.40 9.46
C ALA A 34 1.53 7.23 8.59
N GLY A 35 2.19 6.61 7.61
CA GLY A 35 3.04 7.33 6.66
C GLY A 35 2.28 8.36 5.81
N LEU A 36 1.08 8.01 5.36
CA LEU A 36 0.21 8.88 4.57
C LEU A 36 -0.33 10.08 5.38
N LEU A 37 -0.70 9.86 6.64
CA LEU A 37 -1.12 10.93 7.54
C LEU A 37 0.05 11.84 7.96
N LEU A 38 1.27 11.31 7.98
CA LEU A 38 2.48 12.07 8.29
C LEU A 38 2.96 12.92 7.09
N ALA A 39 2.69 12.47 5.86
CA ALA A 39 3.14 13.10 4.62
C ALA A 39 2.86 14.61 4.47
N PRO A 40 1.72 15.19 4.93
CA PRO A 40 1.51 16.64 4.86
C PRO A 40 2.32 17.45 5.88
N LEU A 41 2.75 16.86 7.00
CA LEU A 41 3.36 17.61 8.11
C LEU A 41 4.62 18.43 7.72
N PRO A 42 5.55 17.93 6.89
CA PRO A 42 6.70 18.70 6.43
C PRO A 42 6.32 20.05 5.80
N ALA A 43 5.13 20.18 5.21
CA ALA A 43 4.70 21.42 4.59
C ALA A 43 4.42 22.56 5.59
N PHE A 44 4.21 22.23 6.86
CA PHE A 44 3.89 23.17 7.93
C PHE A 44 5.08 23.44 8.87
N LEU A 45 6.21 22.75 8.69
CA LEU A 45 7.41 22.93 9.50
C LEU A 45 8.29 24.06 8.93
N GLN A 46 8.73 24.96 9.82
CA GLN A 46 9.63 26.07 9.47
C GLN A 46 11.11 25.66 9.54
N ASP A 47 11.46 24.78 10.48
CA ASP A 47 12.83 24.29 10.64
C ASP A 47 13.18 23.28 9.53
N GLN A 48 14.27 23.56 8.81
CA GLN A 48 14.68 22.77 7.65
C GLN A 48 15.12 21.34 8.02
N ALA A 49 15.81 21.16 9.15
CA ALA A 49 16.28 19.84 9.57
C ALA A 49 15.10 18.95 9.98
N LEU A 50 14.15 19.49 10.73
CA LEU A 50 12.90 18.80 11.10
C LEU A 50 12.06 18.48 9.87
N LYS A 51 11.94 19.40 8.91
CA LYS A 51 11.21 19.17 7.65
C LYS A 51 11.75 17.97 6.88
N ILE A 52 13.08 17.89 6.74
CA ILE A 52 13.73 16.77 6.05
C ILE A 52 13.55 15.47 6.84
N ALA A 53 13.77 15.50 8.16
CA ALA A 53 13.67 14.32 9.01
C ALA A 53 12.25 13.71 8.98
N VAL A 54 11.21 14.54 9.14
CA VAL A 54 9.81 14.10 9.09
C VAL A 54 9.42 13.63 7.69
N GLY A 55 9.90 14.30 6.64
CA GLY A 55 9.68 13.87 5.25
C GLY A 55 10.29 12.49 4.96
N LEU A 56 11.54 12.26 5.38
CA LEU A 56 12.19 10.95 5.25
C LEU A 56 11.48 9.87 6.07
N LEU A 57 11.00 10.19 7.27
CA LEU A 57 10.22 9.28 8.09
C LEU A 57 8.89 8.90 7.40
N ALA A 58 8.16 9.87 6.83
CA ALA A 58 6.93 9.62 6.09
C ALA A 58 7.19 8.70 4.87
N ILE A 59 8.26 8.97 4.12
CA ILE A 59 8.68 8.12 2.98
C ILE A 59 9.04 6.71 3.46
N ALA A 60 9.79 6.58 4.55
CA ALA A 60 10.19 5.28 5.08
C ALA A 60 8.98 4.45 5.53
N LEU A 61 8.06 5.04 6.30
CA LEU A 61 6.83 4.37 6.73
C LEU A 61 5.96 3.98 5.52
N GLY A 62 5.76 4.90 4.57
CA GLY A 62 5.02 4.62 3.35
C GLY A 62 5.64 3.47 2.54
N ALA A 63 6.95 3.47 2.38
CA ALA A 63 7.68 2.41 1.67
C ALA A 63 7.62 1.06 2.39
N VAL A 64 7.73 1.05 3.73
CA VAL A 64 7.58 -0.18 4.52
C VAL A 64 6.15 -0.72 4.41
N GLY A 65 5.13 0.14 4.49
CA GLY A 65 3.73 -0.26 4.34
C GLY A 65 3.42 -0.81 2.95
N ILE A 66 3.80 -0.11 1.88
CA ILE A 66 3.52 -0.51 0.50
C ILE A 66 4.26 -1.81 0.11
N SER A 67 5.43 -2.07 0.69
CA SER A 67 6.22 -3.27 0.36
C SER A 67 5.49 -4.59 0.66
N ALA A 68 4.62 -4.64 1.66
CA ALA A 68 3.79 -5.81 1.92
C ALA A 68 2.71 -5.99 0.84
N TYR A 69 2.14 -4.89 0.35
CA TYR A 69 1.19 -4.89 -0.76
C TYR A 69 1.86 -5.31 -2.07
N GLU A 70 3.13 -5.01 -2.30
CA GLU A 70 3.85 -5.53 -3.47
C GLU A 70 4.15 -7.03 -3.34
N LEU A 71 4.37 -7.52 -2.11
CA LEU A 71 4.82 -8.90 -1.87
C LEU A 71 3.67 -9.92 -1.81
N PHE A 72 2.58 -9.59 -1.12
CA PHE A 72 1.59 -10.58 -0.71
C PHE A 72 0.50 -10.93 -1.73
N PRO A 73 -0.01 -10.03 -2.59
CA PRO A 73 -1.08 -10.36 -3.53
C PRO A 73 -0.74 -11.56 -4.42
N TYR A 74 0.47 -11.61 -4.99
CA TYR A 74 0.94 -12.77 -5.76
C TYR A 74 0.87 -14.07 -4.96
N ALA A 75 1.29 -14.03 -3.68
CA ALA A 75 1.27 -15.20 -2.80
C ALA A 75 -0.14 -15.56 -2.33
N VAL A 76 -1.06 -14.59 -2.21
CA VAL A 76 -2.46 -14.81 -1.84
C VAL A 76 -3.21 -15.43 -3.02
N VAL A 77 -3.05 -14.86 -4.21
CA VAL A 77 -3.69 -15.34 -5.44
C VAL A 77 -3.23 -16.75 -5.78
N ALA A 78 -1.94 -17.06 -5.62
CA ALA A 78 -1.42 -18.42 -5.78
C ALA A 78 -2.05 -19.41 -4.80
N ASP A 79 -2.15 -19.06 -3.51
CA ASP A 79 -2.78 -19.91 -2.50
C ASP A 79 -4.26 -20.14 -2.78
N LEU A 80 -4.99 -19.09 -3.19
CA LEU A 80 -6.41 -19.21 -3.53
C LEU A 80 -6.65 -20.07 -4.77
N ALA A 81 -5.80 -19.92 -5.80
CA ALA A 81 -5.85 -20.77 -6.98
C ALA A 81 -5.58 -22.24 -6.63
N HIS A 82 -4.58 -22.50 -5.80
CA HIS A 82 -4.27 -23.85 -5.34
C HIS A 82 -5.39 -24.44 -4.49
N TRP A 83 -5.98 -23.63 -3.60
CA TRP A 83 -7.12 -24.04 -2.80
C TRP A 83 -8.35 -24.39 -3.65
N ASP A 84 -8.64 -23.61 -4.71
CA ASP A 84 -9.74 -23.91 -5.63
C ASP A 84 -9.48 -25.18 -6.45
N GLU A 85 -8.24 -25.41 -6.88
CA GLU A 85 -7.82 -26.62 -7.58
C GLU A 85 -8.00 -27.87 -6.72
N LEU A 86 -7.59 -27.83 -5.45
CA LEU A 86 -7.81 -28.95 -4.51
C LEU A 86 -9.28 -29.29 -4.32
N ARG A 87 -10.18 -28.31 -4.44
CA ARG A 87 -11.62 -28.48 -4.25
C ARG A 87 -12.35 -28.91 -5.52
N THR A 88 -11.93 -28.40 -6.68
CA THR A 88 -12.64 -28.58 -7.95
C THR A 88 -11.98 -29.59 -8.88
N GLY A 89 -10.70 -29.91 -8.67
CA GLY A 89 -9.88 -30.69 -9.59
C GLY A 89 -9.51 -29.95 -10.88
N LEU A 90 -9.87 -28.66 -11.01
CA LEU A 90 -9.64 -27.86 -12.21
C LEU A 90 -8.56 -26.82 -11.95
N SER A 91 -7.51 -26.81 -12.77
CA SER A 91 -6.47 -25.80 -12.70
C SER A 91 -6.98 -24.48 -13.31
N ARG A 92 -7.13 -23.45 -12.46
CA ARG A 92 -7.63 -22.11 -12.85
C ARG A 92 -6.66 -20.99 -12.51
N ALA A 93 -5.39 -21.31 -12.23
CA ALA A 93 -4.39 -20.33 -11.79
C ALA A 93 -4.29 -19.10 -12.70
N GLY A 94 -4.33 -19.30 -14.02
CA GLY A 94 -4.28 -18.19 -14.99
C GLY A 94 -5.48 -17.22 -14.89
N LEU A 95 -6.67 -17.70 -14.51
CA LEU A 95 -7.84 -16.85 -14.32
C LEU A 95 -7.70 -15.99 -13.06
N PHE A 96 -7.19 -16.57 -11.98
CA PHE A 96 -6.95 -15.86 -10.73
C PHE A 96 -5.91 -14.74 -10.91
N THR A 97 -4.78 -15.04 -11.54
CA THR A 97 -3.72 -14.04 -11.81
C THR A 97 -4.16 -13.00 -12.83
N GLY A 98 -4.90 -13.41 -13.86
CA GLY A 98 -5.41 -12.49 -14.89
C GLY A 98 -6.45 -11.52 -14.33
N PHE A 99 -7.35 -11.99 -13.47
CA PHE A 99 -8.40 -11.17 -12.88
C PHE A 99 -7.85 -10.11 -11.92
N GLU A 100 -6.85 -10.44 -11.11
CA GLU A 100 -6.16 -9.48 -10.21
C GLU A 100 -5.58 -8.29 -11.00
N GLY A 101 -5.02 -8.56 -12.18
CA GLY A 101 -4.41 -7.56 -13.05
C GLY A 101 -5.38 -6.47 -13.56
N ILE A 102 -6.67 -6.77 -13.67
CA ILE A 102 -7.66 -5.82 -14.22
C ILE A 102 -7.85 -4.60 -13.30
N PRO A 103 -8.29 -4.75 -12.03
CA PRO A 103 -8.52 -3.60 -11.15
C PRO A 103 -7.23 -2.82 -10.87
N ILE A 104 -6.08 -3.49 -10.70
CA ILE A 104 -4.82 -2.79 -10.43
C ILE A 104 -4.40 -1.89 -11.59
N ASN A 105 -4.49 -2.37 -12.83
CA ASN A 105 -4.11 -1.58 -14.01
C ASN A 105 -5.08 -0.41 -14.23
N ILE A 106 -6.38 -0.60 -13.98
CA ILE A 106 -7.37 0.49 -14.03
C ILE A 106 -7.04 1.55 -12.98
N SER A 107 -6.79 1.14 -11.73
CA SER A 107 -6.43 2.05 -10.64
C SER A 107 -5.12 2.80 -10.91
N GLN A 108 -4.10 2.13 -11.45
CA GLN A 108 -2.83 2.75 -11.83
C GLN A 108 -3.01 3.76 -12.98
N SER A 109 -3.81 3.42 -13.99
CA SER A 109 -4.13 4.34 -15.08
C SER A 109 -4.86 5.59 -14.58
N LEU A 110 -5.85 5.40 -13.70
CA LEU A 110 -6.58 6.51 -13.08
C LEU A 110 -5.68 7.36 -12.18
N THR A 111 -4.70 6.73 -11.53
CA THR A 111 -3.73 7.43 -10.66
C THR A 111 -2.98 8.51 -11.43
N TYR A 112 -2.57 8.27 -12.68
CA TYR A 112 -1.89 9.29 -13.49
C TYR A 112 -2.78 10.51 -13.75
N LEU A 113 -4.08 10.31 -14.00
CA LEU A 113 -5.04 11.40 -14.16
C LEU A 113 -5.21 12.19 -12.86
N VAL A 114 -5.39 11.48 -11.75
CA VAL A 114 -5.58 12.10 -10.42
C VAL A 114 -4.34 12.88 -10.01
N VAL A 115 -3.15 12.29 -10.11
CA VAL A 115 -1.88 12.96 -9.77
C VAL A 115 -1.65 14.17 -10.68
N GLY A 116 -1.93 14.07 -11.98
CA GLY A 116 -1.84 15.20 -12.90
C GLY A 116 -2.76 16.36 -12.50
N TYR A 117 -4.01 16.06 -12.15
CA TYR A 117 -4.95 17.07 -11.63
C TYR A 117 -4.46 17.69 -10.32
N LEU A 118 -4.02 16.88 -9.35
CA LEU A 118 -3.48 17.38 -8.08
C LEU A 118 -2.24 18.27 -8.29
N ALA A 119 -1.39 17.94 -9.26
CA ALA A 119 -0.22 18.73 -9.63
C ALA A 119 -0.55 20.00 -10.43
N SER A 120 -1.77 20.14 -10.96
CA SER A 120 -2.24 21.39 -11.58
C SER A 120 -2.86 22.40 -10.59
N LEU A 121 -3.10 21.97 -9.35
CA LEU A 121 -3.65 22.86 -8.32
C LEU A 121 -2.64 23.95 -7.91
N PRO A 122 -3.09 25.06 -7.29
CA PRO A 122 -2.20 26.15 -6.92
C PRO A 122 -1.05 25.71 -6.01
N PRO A 123 0.13 26.37 -6.12
CA PRO A 123 1.28 26.11 -5.25
C PRO A 123 0.92 26.40 -3.79
N PHE A 124 1.46 25.62 -2.88
CA PHE A 124 1.20 25.77 -1.45
C PHE A 124 2.23 26.70 -0.82
N ASN A 125 1.79 27.82 -0.22
CA ASN A 125 2.62 28.70 0.63
C ASN A 125 4.02 29.04 0.06
N GLY A 126 4.11 29.34 -1.23
CA GLY A 126 5.37 29.73 -1.88
C GLY A 126 6.36 28.59 -2.14
N TYR A 127 5.92 27.33 -1.98
CA TYR A 127 6.68 26.15 -2.39
C TYR A 127 6.36 25.73 -3.83
N ASP A 128 7.30 25.01 -4.46
CA ASP A 128 7.14 24.45 -5.82
C ASP A 128 6.12 23.31 -5.90
N TYR A 129 5.70 22.73 -4.77
CA TYR A 129 4.67 21.68 -4.73
C TYR A 129 3.27 22.27 -4.50
N THR A 130 2.27 21.60 -5.07
CA THR A 130 0.88 22.06 -5.04
C THR A 130 0.17 21.70 -3.74
N LEU A 131 -0.89 22.45 -3.44
CA LEU A 131 -1.80 22.12 -2.34
C LEU A 131 -2.39 20.70 -2.50
N GLY A 132 -2.64 20.29 -3.75
CA GLY A 132 -3.14 18.95 -4.08
C GLY A 132 -2.28 17.83 -3.53
N LEU A 133 -0.97 17.93 -3.67
CA LEU A 133 -0.03 16.92 -3.17
C LEU A 133 0.04 16.88 -1.64
N VAL A 134 -0.18 18.02 -0.98
CA VAL A 134 -0.22 18.10 0.50
C VAL A 134 -1.47 17.39 1.03
N ILE A 135 -2.64 17.68 0.47
CA ILE A 135 -3.91 17.10 0.95
C ILE A 135 -4.10 15.63 0.57
N TRP A 136 -3.33 15.14 -0.41
CA TRP A 136 -3.47 13.77 -0.91
C TRP A 136 -3.15 12.71 0.15
N GLY A 137 -2.18 12.96 1.04
CA GLY A 137 -1.83 12.02 2.11
C GLY A 137 -3.05 11.60 2.96
N PRO A 138 -3.76 12.55 3.59
CA PRO A 138 -5.01 12.26 4.30
C PRO A 138 -6.08 11.58 3.44
N ILE A 139 -6.28 12.00 2.19
CA ILE A 139 -7.27 11.39 1.29
C ILE A 139 -6.92 9.92 0.99
N ALA A 140 -5.67 9.64 0.64
CA ALA A 140 -5.17 8.30 0.38
C ALA A 140 -5.26 7.41 1.63
N SER A 141 -5.09 7.99 2.82
CA SER A 141 -5.19 7.25 4.09
C SER A 141 -6.59 6.67 4.31
N ILE A 142 -7.64 7.31 3.79
CA ILE A 142 -9.02 6.79 3.86
C ILE A 142 -9.12 5.46 3.13
N PHE A 143 -8.52 5.35 1.94
CA PHE A 143 -8.49 4.10 1.17
C PHE A 143 -7.67 3.02 1.89
N ALA A 144 -6.55 3.40 2.51
CA ALA A 144 -5.77 2.47 3.33
C ALA A 144 -6.57 1.96 4.54
N VAL A 145 -7.33 2.82 5.22
CA VAL A 145 -8.23 2.41 6.32
C VAL A 145 -9.35 1.51 5.81
N LEU A 146 -9.98 1.82 4.69
CA LEU A 146 -10.99 0.95 4.07
C LEU A 146 -10.41 -0.44 3.74
N SER A 147 -9.17 -0.50 3.25
CA SER A 147 -8.50 -1.78 2.99
C SER A 147 -8.32 -2.60 4.28
N ILE A 148 -7.99 -1.96 5.40
CA ILE A 148 -7.88 -2.62 6.71
C ILE A 148 -9.25 -3.20 7.11
N LEU A 149 -10.32 -2.42 6.99
CA LEU A 149 -11.67 -2.88 7.35
C LEU A 149 -12.10 -4.09 6.51
N ILE A 150 -11.82 -4.09 5.21
CA ILE A 150 -12.12 -5.23 4.33
C ILE A 150 -11.28 -6.44 4.73
N LEU A 151 -9.97 -6.28 4.93
CA LEU A 151 -9.07 -7.38 5.30
C LEU A 151 -9.44 -8.03 6.64
N THR A 152 -10.02 -7.28 7.59
CA THR A 152 -10.51 -7.87 8.85
C THR A 152 -11.73 -8.77 8.69
N ARG A 153 -12.44 -8.67 7.55
CA ARG A 153 -13.68 -9.44 7.28
C ARG A 153 -13.48 -10.58 6.28
N VAL A 154 -12.29 -10.70 5.68
CA VAL A 154 -12.01 -11.68 4.63
C VAL A 154 -10.82 -12.54 5.03
N ASN A 155 -10.97 -13.86 4.92
CA ASN A 155 -9.83 -14.77 5.07
C ASN A 155 -9.13 -14.93 3.71
N ILE A 156 -7.88 -14.46 3.66
CA ILE A 156 -7.01 -14.55 2.46
C ILE A 156 -5.91 -15.62 2.59
N ASP A 157 -5.87 -16.34 3.72
CA ASP A 157 -4.93 -17.41 4.01
C ASP A 157 -5.69 -18.75 4.16
N PRO A 158 -6.08 -19.42 3.05
CA PRO A 158 -6.91 -20.62 3.10
C PRO A 158 -6.25 -21.81 3.84
N PHE A 159 -4.92 -21.82 3.91
CA PHE A 159 -4.13 -22.89 4.54
C PHE A 159 -3.78 -22.62 6.01
N LYS A 160 -4.10 -21.43 6.53
CA LYS A 160 -3.80 -21.06 7.92
C LYS A 160 -5.11 -20.92 8.70
N LYS A 161 -5.34 -21.86 9.62
CA LYS A 161 -6.47 -21.84 10.57
C LYS A 161 -6.08 -21.10 11.84
#